data_AF-A0A7J8C6B3-F1
#
_entry.id   AF-A0A7J8C6B3-F1
#
_cell.length_a   1.000
_cell.length_b   1.000
_cell.length_c   1.000
_cell.angle_alpha   90.00
_cell.angle_beta   90.00
_cell.angle_gamma   90.00
#
_symmetry.space_group_name_H-M   'P 1'
#
loop_
_entity.id
_entity.type
_entity.pdbx_description
1 polymer ?
#
loop_
_entity_poly.entity_id
_entity_poly.type
_entity_poly.pdbx_seq_one_letter_code
_entity_poly.pdbx_strand_id
1 'polypeptide(L)'
;MIIKNLKKYFTFEVQVLDDKNVRRRFRASNYQSTTRVKPFICTMPMRLDDGWNQIQFNLSDFTRRAYGTNYIETLRVQVLGPLPDGAPEGTGGCFVTGLCPM
;
A
#
# COMPACT_ATOMS: atom_id res chain seq x y z
N MET A 1 7.66 8.21 -6.25
CA MET A 1 6.32 8.50 -6.81
C MET A 1 5.96 9.94 -6.44
N ILE A 2 5.38 10.71 -7.36
CA ILE A 2 4.92 12.08 -7.09
C ILE A 2 3.39 12.06 -7.06
N ILE A 3 2.79 12.59 -5.99
CA ILE A 3 1.35 12.52 -5.73
C ILE A 3 0.86 13.87 -5.24
N LYS A 4 -0.26 14.34 -5.77
CA LYS A 4 -0.96 15.51 -5.22
C LYS A 4 -1.94 15.05 -4.15
N ASN A 5 -1.79 15.59 -2.94
CA ASN A 5 -2.75 15.34 -1.87
C ASN A 5 -4.04 16.11 -2.17
N LEU A 6 -5.11 15.36 -2.43
CA LEU A 6 -6.45 15.90 -2.68
C LEU A 6 -7.34 15.86 -1.43
N LYS A 7 -6.76 15.62 -0.24
CA LYS A 7 -7.49 15.39 1.02
C LYS A 7 -8.48 14.23 0.94
N LYS A 8 -8.21 13.27 0.06
CA LYS A 8 -8.98 12.04 -0.13
C LYS A 8 -8.18 10.82 0.28
N TYR A 9 -8.88 9.73 0.59
CA TYR A 9 -8.22 8.47 0.91
C TYR A 9 -7.48 7.93 -0.31
N PHE A 10 -6.18 7.74 -0.11
CA PHE A 10 -5.27 7.22 -1.11
C PHE A 10 -4.62 5.95 -0.58
N THR A 11 -4.44 4.96 -1.47
CA THR A 11 -3.77 3.71 -1.15
C THR A 11 -3.00 3.23 -2.38
N PHE A 12 -1.80 2.73 -2.18
CA PHE A 12 -1.13 1.93 -3.20
C PHE A 12 -0.66 0.61 -2.61
N GLU A 13 -0.65 -0.40 -3.45
CA GLU A 13 -0.15 -1.73 -3.14
C GLU A 13 0.99 -2.07 -4.10
N VAL A 14 2.10 -2.56 -3.56
CA VAL A 14 3.24 -3.08 -4.32
C VAL A 14 3.41 -4.54 -3.97
N GLN A 15 3.44 -5.40 -4.98
CA GLN A 15 3.76 -6.81 -4.82
C GLN A 15 5.23 -7.02 -5.19
N VAL A 16 5.98 -7.62 -4.27
CA VAL A 16 7.40 -7.95 -4.44
C VAL A 16 7.63 -9.44 -4.35
N LEU A 17 8.72 -9.89 -4.95
CA LEU A 17 9.31 -11.21 -4.75
C LEU A 17 10.56 -11.08 -3.88
N ASP A 18 10.68 -11.95 -2.88
CA ASP A 18 11.86 -12.04 -2.03
C ASP A 18 12.79 -13.20 -2.40
N ASP A 19 13.96 -13.25 -1.77
CA ASP A 19 14.98 -14.30 -1.93
C ASP A 19 14.55 -15.71 -1.49
N LYS A 20 13.43 -15.81 -0.76
CA LYS A 20 12.78 -17.08 -0.43
C LYS A 20 11.71 -17.48 -1.44
N ASN A 21 11.65 -16.77 -2.57
CA ASN A 21 10.65 -16.96 -3.62
C ASN A 21 9.20 -16.79 -3.11
N VAL A 22 9.01 -16.00 -2.05
CA VAL A 22 7.71 -15.68 -1.45
C VAL A 22 7.24 -14.33 -1.97
N ARG A 23 5.98 -14.31 -2.43
CA ARG A 23 5.33 -13.09 -2.89
C ARG A 23 4.77 -12.32 -1.70
N ARG A 24 5.22 -11.08 -1.52
CA ARG A 24 4.78 -10.21 -0.42
C ARG A 24 4.15 -8.95 -0.95
N ARG A 25 3.19 -8.42 -0.21
CA ARG A 25 2.48 -7.19 -0.56
C ARG A 25 2.78 -6.10 0.44
N PHE A 26 3.12 -4.92 -0.06
CA PHE A 26 3.23 -3.70 0.72
C PHE A 26 2.08 -2.80 0.37
N ARG A 27 1.20 -2.55 1.33
CA ARG A 27 0.09 -1.63 1.20
C ARG A 27 0.39 -0.39 1.99
N ALA A 28 0.47 0.75 1.33
CA ALA A 28 0.65 2.03 1.98
C ALA A 28 -0.63 2.85 1.82
N SER A 29 -1.18 3.36 2.93
CA SER A 29 -2.44 4.10 2.90
C SER A 29 -2.47 5.27 3.89
N ASN A 30 -3.28 6.29 3.56
CA ASN A 30 -3.44 7.51 4.37
C ASN A 30 -4.49 7.37 5.50
N TYR A 31 -5.26 6.29 5.54
CA TYR A 31 -6.27 6.06 6.59
C TYR A 31 -5.77 5.13 7.71
N GLN A 32 -4.68 4.42 7.49
CA GLN A 32 -4.10 3.59 8.54
C GLN A 32 -3.16 4.43 9.40
N SER A 33 -3.25 4.25 10.71
CA SER A 33 -2.39 4.91 11.71
C SER A 33 -1.29 4.00 12.25
N THR A 34 -1.39 2.69 12.02
CA THR A 34 -0.48 1.67 12.59
C THR A 34 0.10 0.77 11.51
N THR A 35 1.39 0.51 11.60
CA THR A 35 2.05 -0.50 10.77
C THR A 35 1.64 -1.89 11.23
N ARG A 36 1.21 -2.75 10.32
CA ARG A 36 0.88 -4.15 10.63
C ARG A 36 1.59 -5.07 9.66
N VAL A 37 2.43 -5.95 10.20
CA VAL A 37 3.15 -6.95 9.42
C VAL A 37 2.44 -8.29 9.56
N LYS A 38 1.87 -8.79 8.47
CA LYS A 38 1.37 -10.16 8.33
C LYS A 38 2.30 -10.92 7.38
N PRO A 39 2.34 -12.26 7.40
CA PRO A 39 3.28 -13.04 6.58
C PRO A 39 3.29 -12.68 5.08
N PHE A 40 2.13 -12.35 4.50
CA PHE A 40 2.02 -12.02 3.07
C PHE A 40 1.73 -10.55 2.77
N ILE A 41 1.32 -9.78 3.77
CA ILE A 41 0.90 -8.38 3.60
C ILE A 41 1.46 -7.55 4.75
N CYS A 42 2.20 -6.51 4.40
CA CYS A 42 2.60 -5.46 5.32
C CYS A 42 1.80 -4.20 4.98
N THR A 43 1.04 -3.71 5.96
CA THR A 43 0.28 -2.47 5.82
C THR A 43 1.01 -1.35 6.56
N MET A 44 1.26 -0.24 5.88
CA MET A 44 2.03 0.89 6.38
C MET A 44 1.21 2.19 6.34
N PRO A 45 1.24 2.98 7.42
CA PRO A 45 0.65 4.30 7.41
C PRO A 45 1.46 5.24 6.52
N MET A 46 0.78 6.13 5.80
CA MET A 46 1.41 7.24 5.09
C MET A 46 0.82 8.55 5.58
N ARG A 47 1.67 9.56 5.67
CA ARG A 47 1.24 10.95 5.86
C ARG A 47 1.54 11.71 4.58
N LEU A 48 0.55 12.47 4.11
CA LEU A 48 0.65 13.32 2.93
C LEU A 48 0.43 14.75 3.39
N ASP A 49 1.36 15.63 3.05
CA ASP A 49 1.24 17.07 3.30
C ASP A 49 0.31 17.71 2.27
N ASP A 50 -0.14 18.94 2.51
CA ASP A 50 -0.96 19.67 1.55
C ASP A 50 -0.14 20.02 0.29
N GLY A 51 -0.70 19.73 -0.90
CA GLY A 51 -0.04 19.99 -2.18
C GLY A 51 0.65 18.77 -2.81
N TRP A 52 1.81 18.98 -3.43
CA TRP A 52 2.56 17.93 -4.13
C TRP A 52 3.55 17.26 -3.19
N ASN A 53 3.46 15.95 -3.09
CA ASN A 53 4.30 15.12 -2.22
C ASN A 53 5.14 14.17 -3.07
N GLN A 54 6.44 14.11 -2.81
CA GLN A 54 7.32 13.09 -3.38
C GLN A 54 7.51 11.97 -2.37
N ILE A 55 6.88 10.83 -2.64
CA ILE A 55 7.00 9.63 -1.81
C ILE A 55 8.12 8.76 -2.34
N GLN A 56 9.12 8.52 -1.49
CA GLN A 56 10.15 7.53 -1.70
C GLN A 56 9.79 6.25 -0.94
N PHE A 57 9.76 5.13 -1.66
CA PHE A 57 9.38 3.86 -1.09
C PHE A 57 10.52 2.86 -1.29
N ASN A 58 11.35 2.72 -0.26
CA ASN A 58 12.52 1.84 -0.34
C ASN A 58 12.14 0.38 -0.09
N LEU A 59 11.84 -0.35 -1.18
CA LEU A 59 11.39 -1.74 -1.13
C LEU A 59 12.42 -2.69 -0.50
N SER A 60 13.72 -2.46 -0.73
CA SER A 60 14.78 -3.32 -0.16
C SER A 60 14.87 -3.16 1.36
N ASP A 61 14.79 -1.94 1.87
CA ASP A 61 14.79 -1.70 3.31
C ASP A 61 13.50 -2.19 3.99
N PHE A 62 12.35 -2.08 3.31
CA PHE A 62 11.09 -2.55 3.86
C PHE A 62 10.99 -4.07 3.90
N THR A 63 11.45 -4.77 2.87
CA THR A 63 11.52 -6.25 2.86
C THR A 63 12.44 -6.76 3.96
N ARG A 64 13.63 -6.17 4.10
CA ARG A 64 14.59 -6.57 5.13
C ARG A 64 14.07 -6.30 6.54
N ARG A 65 13.46 -5.15 6.80
CA ARG A 65 12.93 -4.81 8.13
C ARG A 65 11.66 -5.58 8.51
N ALA A 66 10.76 -5.83 7.56
CA ALA A 66 9.49 -6.49 7.85
C ALA A 66 9.63 -8.02 7.93
N TYR A 67 10.50 -8.62 7.11
CA TYR A 67 10.55 -10.07 6.92
C TYR A 67 11.95 -10.68 7.07
N GLY A 68 12.99 -9.87 7.20
CA GLY A 68 14.37 -10.36 7.28
C GLY A 68 14.86 -11.03 5.98
N THR A 69 14.24 -10.70 4.84
CA THR A 69 14.57 -11.24 3.52
C THR A 69 15.04 -10.14 2.58
N ASN A 70 15.75 -10.52 1.52
CA ASN A 70 16.22 -9.58 0.50
C ASN A 70 15.16 -9.40 -0.60
N TYR A 71 15.01 -8.15 -1.04
CA TYR A 71 14.21 -7.81 -2.22
C TYR A 71 14.91 -8.33 -3.49
N ILE A 72 14.16 -9.02 -4.35
CA ILE A 72 14.62 -9.40 -5.69
C ILE A 72 14.01 -8.47 -6.73
N GLU A 73 12.68 -8.52 -6.87
CA GLU A 73 11.98 -7.81 -7.93
C GLU A 73 10.58 -7.37 -7.52
N THR A 74 10.05 -6.40 -8.26
CA THR A 74 8.68 -5.92 -8.12
C THR A 74 7.84 -6.56 -9.20
N LEU A 75 6.81 -7.30 -8.79
CA LEU A 75 5.91 -8.02 -9.70
C LEU A 75 4.79 -7.12 -10.21
N ARG A 76 4.20 -6.32 -9.33
CA ARG A 76 3.03 -5.49 -9.66
C ARG A 76 2.95 -4.27 -8.76
N VAL A 77 2.59 -3.14 -9.34
CA VAL A 77 2.19 -1.94 -8.60
C VAL A 77 0.73 -1.65 -8.91
N GLN A 78 -0.08 -1.48 -7.88
CA GLN A 78 -1.48 -1.12 -7.98
C GLN A 78 -1.71 0.17 -7.21
N VAL A 79 -2.18 1.19 -7.91
CA VAL A 79 -2.55 2.47 -7.31
C VAL A 79 -4.06 2.52 -7.24
N LEU A 80 -4.61 2.58 -6.03
CA LEU A 80 -6.04 2.77 -5.83
C LEU A 80 -6.31 4.27 -5.83
N GLY A 81 -7.17 4.70 -6.74
CA GLY A 81 -7.59 6.08 -6.87
C GLY A 81 -8.31 6.59 -5.61
N PRO A 82 -8.53 7.92 -5.52
CA PRO A 82 -9.26 8.52 -4.42
C PRO A 82 -10.63 7.87 -4.26
N LEU A 83 -10.89 7.31 -3.09
CA LEU A 83 -12.18 6.72 -2.75
C LEU A 83 -13.27 7.82 -2.81
N PRO A 84 -14.50 7.52 -3.29
CA PRO A 84 -15.61 8.46 -3.21
C PRO A 84 -15.90 8.85 -1.76
N ASP A 85 -16.33 10.10 -1.57
CA ASP A 85 -16.59 10.67 -0.24
C ASP A 85 -17.71 9.86 0.44
N GLY A 86 -17.45 9.29 1.63
CA GLY A 86 -18.39 8.45 2.39
C GLY A 86 -18.10 6.93 2.37
N ALA A 87 -17.02 6.48 1.72
CA ALA A 87 -16.67 5.06 1.75
C ALA A 87 -16.13 4.61 3.14
N PRO A 88 -16.59 3.46 3.68
CA PRO A 88 -16.20 3.02 5.02
C PRO A 88 -14.70 2.77 5.14
N GLU A 89 -14.13 3.11 6.30
CA GLU A 89 -12.73 2.85 6.67
C GLU A 89 -12.47 1.33 6.64
N GLY A 90 -11.88 0.83 5.55
CA GLY A 90 -11.63 -0.61 5.36
C GLY A 90 -11.93 -1.14 3.96
N THR A 91 -12.66 -0.37 3.14
CA THR A 91 -13.19 -0.82 1.84
C THR A 91 -12.15 -0.83 0.70
N GLY A 92 -10.89 -0.47 0.95
CA GLY A 92 -9.87 -0.35 -0.11
C GLY A 92 -9.50 -1.67 -0.82
N GLY A 93 -10.15 -2.79 -0.48
CA GLY A 93 -10.12 -4.04 -1.25
C GLY A 93 -11.42 -4.40 -1.96
N CYS A 94 -12.57 -3.83 -1.58
CA CYS A 94 -13.89 -4.28 -2.05
C CYS A 94 -14.31 -3.67 -3.40
N PHE A 95 -13.84 -2.46 -3.72
CA PHE A 95 -14.20 -1.80 -4.99
C PHE A 95 -13.53 -2.41 -6.23
N VAL A 96 -12.45 -3.18 -6.07
CA VAL A 96 -11.70 -3.74 -7.20
C VAL A 96 -12.18 -5.13 -7.62
N THR A 97 -13.06 -5.78 -6.87
CA THR A 97 -13.52 -7.15 -7.16
C THR A 97 -14.98 -7.29 -7.54
N GLY A 98 -15.77 -6.20 -7.65
CA GLY A 98 -17.19 -6.30 -8.03
C GLY A 98 -18.03 -7.22 -7.12
N LEU A 99 -17.54 -7.48 -5.91
CA LEU A 99 -18.19 -8.31 -4.90
C LEU A 99 -18.61 -7.42 -3.74
N CYS A 100 -19.66 -6.65 -3.97
CA CYS A 100 -20.60 -6.30 -2.90
C CYS A 100 -21.87 -7.10 -3.19
N PRO A 101 -22.23 -8.12 -2.40
CA PRO A 101 -23.64 -8.44 -2.28
C PRO A 101 -24.33 -7.22 -1.64
N MET A 102 -25.47 -6.84 -2.21
CA MET A 102 -26.40 -5.86 -1.62
C MET A 102 -26.76 -6.24 -0.19
#